data_AF-A0AAV8WI21-F1
#
_entry.id   AF-A0AAV8WI21-F1
#
_cell.length_a   1.000
_cell.length_b   1.000
_cell.length_c   1.000
_cell.angle_alpha   90.00
_cell.angle_beta   90.00
_cell.angle_gamma   90.00
#
_symmetry.space_group_name_H-M   'P 1'
#
loop_
_entity.id
_entity.type
_entity.pdbx_description
1 polymer ?
#
loop_
_entity_poly.entity_id
_entity_poly.type
_entity_poly.pdbx_seq_one_letter_code
_entity_poly.pdbx_strand_id
1 'polypeptide(L)'
;MHIVGFYGTMPRNYKRRLGAKIRRDYDPNKLEQALEAVINNQISFRQASEGYGVPRNTIFRKFHGMNGDKLGRPSVLNPVEERKITEALHTAAKFGYPFPENDLHLFIQQYLNGMGVQTVFKNNLPGPDWLKYFISRNHERSLRFLENIKKIPSKGHCG
;
A
#
# COMPACT_ATOMS: atom_id res chain seq x y z
N MET A 1 22.71 -35.91 -16.92
CA MET A 1 22.55 -34.44 -16.94
C MET A 1 21.12 -34.12 -16.52
N HIS A 2 20.92 -33.67 -15.28
CA HIS A 2 19.64 -33.10 -14.84
C HIS A 2 19.93 -31.69 -14.32
N ILE A 3 19.46 -30.68 -15.04
CA ILE A 3 19.47 -29.29 -14.57
C ILE A 3 18.36 -29.20 -13.52
N VAL A 4 18.72 -29.34 -12.25
CA VAL A 4 17.85 -28.98 -11.13
C VAL A 4 17.72 -27.46 -11.12
N GLY A 5 16.61 -26.95 -11.67
CA GLY A 5 16.27 -25.54 -11.59
C GLY A 5 16.12 -25.15 -10.12
N PHE A 6 17.02 -24.32 -9.61
CA PHE A 6 16.82 -23.62 -8.34
C PHE A 6 15.58 -22.72 -8.49
N TYR A 7 14.45 -23.14 -7.93
CA TYR A 7 13.30 -22.26 -7.70
C TYR A 7 13.67 -21.29 -6.58
N GLY A 8 14.52 -20.30 -6.89
CA GLY A 8 14.78 -19.19 -5.98
C GLY A 8 13.47 -18.45 -5.74
N THR A 9 12.95 -18.54 -4.51
CA THR A 9 11.79 -17.78 -4.06
C THR A 9 12.01 -16.30 -4.37
N MET A 10 11.18 -15.72 -5.25
CA MET A 10 11.29 -14.29 -5.55
C MET A 10 11.13 -13.50 -4.25
N PRO A 11 12.11 -12.67 -3.85
CA PRO A 11 12.03 -11.94 -2.60
C PRO A 11 10.85 -10.96 -2.67
N ARG A 12 9.94 -11.08 -1.71
CA ARG A 12 8.73 -10.25 -1.60
C ARG A 12 9.02 -8.75 -1.66
N ASN A 13 10.15 -8.35 -1.07
CA ASN A 13 10.69 -7.01 -1.21
C ASN A 13 11.78 -7.02 -2.28
N TYR A 14 11.49 -6.37 -3.41
CA TYR A 14 12.45 -6.23 -4.50
C TYR A 14 13.69 -5.46 -4.02
N LYS A 15 14.86 -6.10 -4.08
CA LYS A 15 16.16 -5.44 -3.91
C LYS A 15 16.70 -5.08 -5.30
N ARG A 16 17.08 -3.82 -5.49
CA ARG A 16 17.70 -3.38 -6.75
C ARG A 16 19.01 -4.13 -6.97
N ARG A 17 19.32 -4.42 -8.23
CA ARG A 17 20.63 -4.96 -8.62
C ARG A 17 21.72 -3.95 -8.22
N LEU A 18 22.80 -4.44 -7.63
CA LEU A 18 23.97 -3.61 -7.31
C LEU A 18 24.50 -2.97 -8.60
N GLY A 19 24.76 -1.65 -8.57
CA GLY A 19 25.18 -0.87 -9.74
C GLY A 19 24.05 -0.38 -10.66
N ALA A 20 22.77 -0.67 -10.36
CA ALA A 20 21.66 -0.12 -11.16
C ALA A 20 21.57 1.41 -11.01
N LYS A 21 21.40 2.13 -12.14
CA LYS A 21 21.26 3.59 -12.17
C LYS A 21 20.13 4.05 -11.24
N ILE A 22 20.43 5.00 -10.36
CA ILE A 22 19.44 5.63 -9.50
C ILE A 22 18.55 6.52 -10.38
N ARG A 23 17.23 6.31 -10.34
CA ARG A 23 16.26 7.05 -11.16
C ARG A 23 15.99 8.49 -10.69
N ARG A 24 16.42 8.83 -9.47
CA ARG A 24 16.27 10.16 -8.85
C ARG A 24 17.63 10.58 -8.33
N ASP A 25 18.29 11.47 -9.06
CA ASP A 25 19.62 11.97 -8.73
C ASP A 25 19.56 13.42 -8.20
N TYR A 26 18.41 13.80 -7.63
CA TYR A 26 18.18 15.12 -7.07
C TYR A 26 17.57 15.02 -5.67
N ASP A 27 17.91 15.99 -4.84
CA ASP A 27 17.39 16.11 -3.48
C ASP A 27 15.90 16.53 -3.52
N PRO A 28 14.99 15.78 -2.86
CA PRO A 28 13.58 16.14 -2.79
C PRO A 28 13.35 17.54 -2.18
N ASN A 29 14.14 17.96 -1.18
CA ASN A 29 13.99 19.28 -0.57
C ASN A 29 14.30 20.40 -1.57
N LYS A 30 15.34 20.21 -2.40
CA LYS A 30 15.70 21.18 -3.46
C LYS A 30 14.63 21.25 -4.55
N LEU A 31 13.96 20.14 -4.85
CA LEU A 31 12.82 20.14 -5.77
C LEU A 31 11.64 20.95 -5.22
N GLU A 32 11.34 20.82 -3.92
CA GLU A 32 10.27 21.60 -3.28
C GLU A 32 10.58 23.10 -3.29
N GLN A 33 11.79 23.49 -2.89
CA GLN A 33 12.24 24.89 -2.97
C GLN A 33 12.21 25.46 -4.39
N ALA A 34 12.66 24.67 -5.38
CA ALA A 34 12.60 25.05 -6.79
C ALA A 34 11.15 25.25 -7.27
N LEU A 35 10.21 24.43 -6.80
CA LEU A 35 8.79 24.55 -7.14
C LEU A 35 8.17 25.79 -6.49
N GLU A 36 8.45 26.05 -5.21
CA GLU A 36 7.98 27.25 -4.51
C GLU A 36 8.43 28.53 -5.20
N ALA A 37 9.71 28.63 -5.57
CA ALA A 37 10.26 29.79 -6.26
C ALA A 37 9.62 30.00 -7.66
N VAL A 38 9.30 28.92 -8.37
CA VAL A 38 8.60 28.97 -9.67
C VAL A 38 7.13 29.33 -9.51
N ILE A 39 6.44 28.77 -8.50
CA ILE A 39 5.03 29.07 -8.20
C ILE A 39 4.86 30.54 -7.80
N ASN A 40 5.80 31.08 -7.02
CA ASN A 40 5.85 32.48 -6.63
C ASN A 40 6.31 33.42 -7.76
N ASN A 41 6.50 32.91 -8.98
CA ASN A 41 6.99 33.64 -10.15
C ASN A 41 8.32 34.38 -9.94
N GLN A 42 9.15 33.94 -8.99
CA GLN A 42 10.43 34.59 -8.68
C GLN A 42 11.50 34.25 -9.71
N ILE A 43 11.47 33.02 -10.23
CA ILE A 43 12.46 32.50 -11.19
C ILE A 43 11.81 31.65 -12.27
N SER A 44 12.43 31.62 -13.45
CA SER A 44 12.02 30.73 -14.55
C SER A 44 12.41 29.27 -14.27
N PHE A 45 11.75 28.32 -14.96
CA PHE A 45 12.12 26.90 -14.90
C PHE A 45 13.60 26.63 -15.20
N ARG A 46 14.21 27.45 -16.06
CA ARG A 46 15.63 27.34 -16.41
C ARG A 46 16.51 27.76 -15.24
N GLN A 47 16.24 28.93 -14.66
CA GLN A 47 16.96 29.43 -13.49
C GLN A 47 16.79 28.51 -12.28
N ALA A 48 15.60 27.94 -12.08
CA ALA A 48 15.36 26.95 -11.05
C ALA A 48 16.19 25.68 -11.28
N SER A 49 16.34 25.24 -12.52
CA SER A 49 17.16 24.08 -12.86
C SER A 49 18.64 24.30 -12.56
N GLU A 50 19.15 25.49 -12.93
CA GLU A 50 20.55 25.87 -12.71
C GLU A 50 20.86 26.10 -11.22
N GLY A 51 19.96 26.76 -10.47
CA GLY A 51 20.16 27.08 -9.05
C GLY A 51 19.99 25.91 -8.09
N TYR A 52 19.02 25.02 -8.34
CA TYR A 52 18.70 23.91 -7.42
C TYR A 52 19.26 22.56 -7.88
N GLY A 53 19.86 22.48 -9.08
CA GLY A 53 20.43 21.24 -9.62
C GLY A 53 19.38 20.17 -9.96
N VAL A 54 18.11 20.57 -10.09
CA VAL A 54 17.00 19.68 -10.47
C VAL A 54 16.74 19.83 -11.97
N PRO A 55 16.59 18.75 -12.75
CA PRO A 55 16.34 18.88 -14.18
C PRO A 55 15.08 19.70 -14.49
N ARG A 56 15.19 20.68 -15.40
CA ARG A 56 14.07 21.53 -15.86
C ARG A 56 12.78 20.75 -16.12
N ASN A 57 12.87 19.62 -16.82
CA ASN A 57 11.71 18.80 -17.19
C ASN A 57 11.02 18.18 -15.95
N THR A 58 11.78 17.86 -14.90
CA THR A 58 11.22 17.39 -13.62
C THR A 58 10.42 18.50 -12.95
N ILE A 59 10.94 19.71 -12.87
CA ILE A 59 10.25 20.87 -12.29
C ILE A 59 8.99 21.18 -13.09
N PHE A 60 9.09 21.26 -14.43
CA PHE A 60 7.97 21.51 -15.33
C PHE A 60 6.84 20.49 -15.16
N ARG A 61 7.16 19.19 -15.18
CA ARG A 61 6.15 18.13 -15.00
C ARG A 61 5.49 18.19 -13.62
N LYS A 62 6.26 18.51 -12.58
CA LYS A 62 5.74 18.66 -11.22
C LYS A 62 4.82 19.87 -11.11
N PHE A 63 5.21 21.01 -11.66
CA PHE A 63 4.42 22.24 -11.71
C PHE A 63 3.08 22.05 -12.41
N HIS A 64 3.08 21.40 -13.58
CA HIS A 64 1.85 21.14 -14.35
C HIS A 64 1.07 19.89 -13.89
N GLY A 65 1.46 19.25 -12.79
CA GLY A 65 0.78 18.04 -12.31
C GLY A 65 0.89 16.83 -13.24
N MET A 66 1.79 16.84 -14.23
CA MET A 66 1.99 15.77 -15.22
C MET A 66 2.71 14.52 -14.64
N ASN A 67 2.60 14.32 -13.33
CA ASN A 67 3.04 13.08 -12.72
C ASN A 67 2.00 12.02 -13.05
N GLY A 68 2.43 10.92 -13.67
CA GLY A 68 1.53 9.78 -13.84
C GLY A 68 1.11 9.22 -12.48
N ASP A 69 -0.02 8.53 -12.47
CA ASP A 69 -0.49 7.78 -11.31
C ASP A 69 0.56 6.78 -10.82
N LYS A 70 0.35 6.29 -9.60
CA LYS A 70 1.19 5.22 -9.04
C LYS A 70 1.30 4.09 -10.06
N LEU A 71 2.52 3.83 -10.50
CA LEU A 71 2.82 2.77 -11.46
C LEU A 71 2.40 1.42 -10.88
N GLY A 72 1.59 0.69 -11.63
CA GLY A 72 1.11 -0.64 -11.26
C GLY A 72 -0.40 -0.75 -11.36
N ARG A 73 -0.91 -1.96 -11.11
CA ARG A 73 -2.33 -2.21 -11.07
C ARG A 73 -2.94 -1.56 -9.82
N PRO A 74 -4.10 -0.86 -9.92
CA PRO A 74 -4.83 -0.43 -8.74
C PRO A 74 -5.23 -1.62 -7.87
N SER A 75 -5.43 -1.37 -6.57
CA SER A 75 -6.00 -2.37 -5.66
C SER A 75 -7.39 -2.79 -6.13
N VAL A 76 -7.77 -4.02 -5.82
CA VAL A 76 -9.11 -4.56 -6.12
C VAL A 76 -10.21 -3.78 -5.39
N LEU A 77 -9.90 -3.31 -4.18
CA LEU A 77 -10.77 -2.42 -3.41
C LEU A 77 -10.32 -0.97 -3.59
N ASN A 78 -11.28 -0.09 -3.81
CA ASN A 78 -11.03 1.34 -3.82
C ASN A 78 -10.74 1.85 -2.39
N PRO A 79 -9.99 2.95 -2.22
CA PRO A 79 -9.66 3.48 -0.89
C PRO A 79 -10.90 3.78 -0.02
N VAL A 80 -12.01 4.14 -0.67
CA VAL A 80 -13.30 4.40 0.02
C VAL A 80 -13.90 3.10 0.57
N GLU A 81 -13.89 2.02 -0.21
CA GLU A 81 -14.41 0.70 0.19
C GLU A 81 -13.52 0.08 1.26
N GLU A 82 -12.20 0.15 1.05
CA GLU A 82 -11.19 -0.31 2.00
C GLU A 82 -11.39 0.33 3.37
N ARG A 83 -11.69 1.64 3.42
CA ARG A 83 -12.04 2.34 4.66
C ARG A 83 -13.34 1.82 5.29
N LYS A 84 -14.43 1.67 4.52
CA LYS A 84 -15.72 1.15 5.03
C LYS A 84 -15.57 -0.22 5.67
N ILE A 85 -14.86 -1.12 4.99
CA ILE A 85 -14.57 -2.46 5.51
C ILE A 85 -13.79 -2.37 6.81
N THR A 86 -12.73 -1.56 6.82
CA THR A 86 -11.87 -1.41 7.99
C THR A 86 -12.63 -0.82 9.19
N GLU A 87 -13.55 0.12 8.95
CA GLU A 87 -14.44 0.68 9.98
C GLU A 87 -15.44 -0.35 10.52
N ALA A 88 -16.00 -1.19 9.66
CA ALA A 88 -16.88 -2.30 10.07
C ALA A 88 -16.14 -3.30 10.95
N LEU A 89 -14.92 -3.71 10.54
CA LEU A 89 -14.07 -4.62 11.32
C LEU A 89 -13.69 -4.03 12.67
N HIS A 90 -13.31 -2.75 12.70
CA HIS A 90 -13.00 -2.04 13.93
C HIS A 90 -14.21 -1.94 14.87
N THR A 91 -15.40 -1.74 14.31
CA THR A 91 -16.65 -1.70 15.07
C THR A 91 -16.98 -3.07 15.66
N ALA A 92 -16.86 -4.15 14.88
CA ALA A 92 -17.03 -5.52 15.36
C ALA A 92 -16.06 -5.85 16.52
N ALA A 93 -14.79 -5.45 16.38
CA ALA A 93 -13.79 -5.63 17.42
C ALA A 93 -14.15 -4.89 18.72
N LYS A 94 -14.64 -3.64 18.63
CA LYS A 94 -15.15 -2.90 19.81
C LYS A 94 -16.29 -3.62 20.53
N PHE A 95 -17.12 -4.34 19.80
CA PHE A 95 -18.21 -5.14 20.38
C PHE A 95 -17.76 -6.51 20.91
N GLY A 96 -16.44 -6.78 20.96
CA GLY A 96 -15.89 -8.01 21.51
C GLY A 96 -15.71 -9.14 20.49
N TYR A 97 -15.84 -8.84 19.19
CA TYR A 97 -15.66 -9.81 18.10
C TYR A 97 -14.46 -9.40 17.22
N PRO A 98 -13.22 -9.60 17.67
CA PRO A 98 -12.05 -9.34 16.83
C PRO A 98 -11.98 -10.39 15.70
N PHE A 99 -11.42 -9.98 14.58
CA PHE A 99 -11.30 -10.81 13.38
C PHE A 99 -9.88 -11.33 13.24
N PRO A 100 -9.64 -12.65 13.27
CA PRO A 100 -8.31 -13.19 12.99
C PRO A 100 -7.95 -12.94 11.53
N GLU A 101 -6.65 -12.77 11.26
CA GLU A 101 -6.13 -12.53 9.89
C GLU A 101 -6.58 -13.61 8.90
N ASN A 102 -6.69 -14.86 9.37
CA ASN A 102 -7.13 -16.00 8.56
C ASN A 102 -8.58 -15.85 8.05
N ASP A 103 -9.46 -15.18 8.79
CA ASP A 103 -10.87 -15.04 8.43
C ASP A 103 -11.12 -13.78 7.58
N LEU A 104 -10.17 -12.84 7.59
CA LEU A 104 -10.26 -11.60 6.82
C LEU A 104 -10.36 -11.88 5.31
N HIS A 105 -9.67 -12.90 4.81
CA HIS A 105 -9.77 -13.31 3.39
C HIS A 105 -11.19 -13.72 3.00
N LEU A 106 -11.87 -14.45 3.87
CA LEU A 106 -13.23 -14.96 3.64
C LEU A 106 -14.24 -13.83 3.71
N PHE A 107 -14.08 -12.92 4.67
CA PHE A 107 -14.91 -11.73 4.77
C PHE A 107 -14.84 -10.88 3.49
N ILE A 108 -13.64 -10.61 2.99
CA ILE A 108 -13.45 -9.86 1.75
C ILE A 108 -14.01 -10.63 0.54
N GLN A 109 -13.82 -11.95 0.48
CA GLN A 109 -14.40 -12.78 -0.58
C GLN A 109 -15.93 -12.66 -0.61
N GLN A 110 -16.59 -12.76 0.55
CA GLN A 110 -18.03 -12.60 0.67
C GLN A 110 -18.49 -11.21 0.24
N TYR A 111 -17.78 -10.16 0.65
CA TYR A 111 -18.05 -8.79 0.22
C TYR A 111 -17.96 -8.64 -1.30
N LEU A 112 -16.89 -9.15 -1.93
CA LEU A 112 -16.69 -9.10 -3.38
C LEU A 112 -17.77 -9.89 -4.13
N ASN A 113 -18.14 -11.07 -3.63
CA ASN A 113 -19.21 -11.89 -4.21
C ASN A 113 -20.58 -11.20 -4.09
N GLY A 114 -20.86 -10.56 -2.96
CA GLY A 114 -22.10 -9.80 -2.74
C GLY A 114 -22.24 -8.58 -3.66
N MET A 115 -21.11 -7.98 -4.07
CA MET A 115 -21.12 -6.92 -5.09
C MET A 115 -21.30 -7.44 -6.52
N GLY A 116 -21.22 -8.76 -6.75
CA GLY A 116 -21.32 -9.36 -8.08
C GLY A 116 -20.13 -9.04 -9.01
N VAL A 117 -18.99 -8.59 -8.45
CA VAL A 117 -17.82 -8.21 -9.24
C VAL A 117 -16.85 -9.38 -9.36
N GLN A 118 -16.42 -9.69 -10.59
CA GLN A 118 -15.32 -10.63 -10.80
C GLN A 118 -13.98 -9.92 -10.68
N THR A 119 -13.13 -10.42 -9.78
CA THR A 119 -11.82 -9.87 -9.50
C THR A 119 -10.72 -10.73 -10.11
N VAL A 120 -9.47 -10.36 -9.86
CA VAL A 120 -8.30 -11.11 -10.35
C VAL A 120 -7.87 -12.22 -9.44
N PHE A 121 -8.55 -12.33 -8.31
CA PHE A 121 -8.39 -13.44 -7.41
C PHE A 121 -9.14 -14.64 -7.97
N LYS A 122 -8.51 -15.81 -7.87
CA LYS A 122 -9.19 -17.07 -8.17
C LYS A 122 -10.38 -17.20 -7.20
N ASN A 123 -11.58 -17.37 -7.75
CA ASN A 123 -12.83 -17.45 -6.98
C ASN A 123 -13.06 -16.26 -6.04
N ASN A 124 -12.60 -15.05 -6.41
CA ASN A 124 -12.68 -13.84 -5.58
C ASN A 124 -12.00 -13.96 -4.19
N LEU A 125 -11.14 -14.96 -3.97
CA LEU A 125 -10.47 -15.19 -2.70
C LEU A 125 -9.11 -14.45 -2.66
N PRO A 126 -8.95 -13.37 -1.88
CA PRO A 126 -7.69 -12.66 -1.81
C PRO A 126 -6.59 -13.53 -1.19
N GLY A 127 -5.40 -13.51 -1.78
CA GLY A 127 -4.26 -14.26 -1.25
C GLY A 127 -3.60 -13.61 -0.01
N PRO A 128 -2.67 -14.32 0.65
CA PRO A 128 -1.88 -13.82 1.80
C PRO A 128 -1.13 -12.53 1.47
N ASP A 129 -0.69 -12.39 0.22
CA ASP A 129 0.03 -11.21 -0.22
C ASP A 129 -0.84 -9.97 -0.25
N TRP A 130 -2.05 -10.12 -0.76
CA TRP A 130 -2.97 -9.02 -0.82
C TRP A 130 -3.40 -8.57 0.58
N LEU A 131 -3.68 -9.51 1.50
CA LEU A 131 -4.02 -9.16 2.89
C LEU A 131 -2.90 -8.42 3.62
N LYS A 132 -1.66 -8.90 3.50
CA LYS A 132 -0.53 -8.21 4.11
C LYS A 132 -0.45 -6.76 3.62
N TYR A 133 -0.66 -6.53 2.33
CA TYR A 133 -0.69 -5.18 1.79
C TYR A 133 -1.91 -4.38 2.27
N PHE A 134 -3.10 -4.98 2.34
CA PHE A 134 -4.30 -4.36 2.91
C PHE A 134 -4.08 -3.89 4.36
N ILE A 135 -3.52 -4.75 5.21
CA ILE A 135 -3.20 -4.44 6.61
C ILE A 135 -2.15 -3.33 6.67
N SER A 136 -1.10 -3.41 5.83
CA SER A 136 -0.04 -2.38 5.81
C SER A 136 -0.55 -1.00 5.39
N ARG A 137 -1.53 -0.92 4.48
CA ARG A 137 -2.15 0.34 4.07
C ARG A 137 -3.08 0.93 5.14
N ASN A 138 -3.68 0.07 5.98
CA ASN A 138 -4.64 0.46 7.01
C ASN A 138 -4.09 0.22 8.42
N HIS A 139 -2.78 0.39 8.62
CA HIS A 139 -2.09 -0.08 9.81
C HIS A 139 -2.71 0.41 11.13
N GLU A 140 -3.01 1.71 11.23
CA GLU A 140 -3.62 2.31 12.43
C GLU A 140 -4.94 1.66 12.86
N ARG A 141 -5.77 1.26 11.89
CA ARG A 141 -7.07 0.65 12.15
C ARG A 141 -6.97 -0.87 12.31
N SER A 142 -5.98 -1.48 11.65
CA SER A 142 -5.76 -2.93 11.64
C SER A 142 -5.25 -3.47 12.96
N LEU A 143 -4.46 -2.69 13.69
CA LEU A 143 -3.95 -3.07 15.01
C LEU A 143 -5.07 -3.46 15.98
N ARG A 144 -6.22 -2.76 15.94
CA ARG A 144 -7.29 -2.93 16.94
C ARG A 144 -8.26 -4.08 16.68
N PHE A 145 -8.45 -4.50 15.43
CA PHE A 145 -9.35 -5.62 15.12
C PHE A 145 -8.63 -6.95 14.91
N LEU A 146 -7.31 -6.92 14.70
CA LEU A 146 -6.43 -8.10 14.65
C LEU A 146 -5.85 -8.47 16.03
N GLU A 147 -6.19 -7.73 17.09
CA GLU A 147 -5.82 -8.09 18.45
C GLU A 147 -6.43 -9.45 18.80
N ASN A 148 -5.55 -10.45 18.96
CA ASN A 148 -5.93 -11.78 19.39
C ASN A 148 -6.72 -11.66 20.70
N ILE A 149 -7.92 -12.25 20.74
CA ILE A 149 -8.66 -12.50 21.98
C ILE A 149 -7.67 -13.11 22.95
N LYS A 150 -7.30 -12.38 24.02
CA LYS A 150 -6.68 -13.02 25.17
C LYS A 150 -7.65 -14.12 25.57
N LYS A 151 -7.25 -15.40 25.44
CA LYS A 151 -8.04 -16.54 25.92
C LYS A 151 -8.60 -16.14 27.28
N ILE A 152 -9.92 -15.99 27.38
CA ILE A 152 -10.57 -15.96 28.67
C ILE A 152 -10.16 -17.29 29.30
N PRO A 153 -9.48 -17.32 30.46
CA PRO A 153 -9.18 -18.60 31.09
C PRO A 153 -10.54 -19.25 31.30
N SER A 154 -10.75 -20.42 30.69
CA SER A 154 -11.90 -21.26 30.99
C SER A 154 -11.90 -21.39 32.51
N LYS A 155 -12.84 -20.73 33.19
CA LYS A 155 -13.01 -20.93 34.63
C LYS A 155 -13.19 -22.43 34.79
N GLY A 156 -12.19 -23.04 35.43
CA GLY A 156 -12.23 -24.44 35.77
C GLY A 156 -13.54 -24.70 36.49
N HIS A 157 -14.14 -25.83 36.15
CA HIS A 157 -15.21 -26.45 36.88
C HIS A 157 -14.95 -26.33 38.39
N CYS A 158 -15.88 -25.72 39.12
CA CYS A 158 -15.93 -25.78 40.58
C CYS A 158 -17.39 -25.97 40.98
N GLY A 159 -17.68 -27.12 41.59
CA GLY A 159 -18.95 -27.46 42.22
C GLY A 159 -19.72 -28.56 41.52
#